data_AF-A0A528HYH0-F1
#
_entry.id   AF-A0A528HYH0-F1
#
_cell.length_a   1.000
_cell.length_b   1.000
_cell.length_c   1.000
_cell.angle_alpha   90.00
_cell.angle_beta   90.00
_cell.angle_gamma   90.00
#
_symmetry.space_group_name_H-M   'P 1'
#
loop_
_entity.id
_entity.type
_entity.pdbx_description
1 polymer ?
#
loop_
_entity_poly.entity_id
_entity_poly.type
_entity_poly.pdbx_seq_one_letter_code
_entity_poly.pdbx_strand_id
1 'polypeptide(L)'
;MQKYSSIPVALPVVIGTALVIAAGQGKQSPMSQLLAFGPLTFVGLISYSLYLWHWPFIVFSQYYLVRSLNLGEMVVAVAGMTTCAILSWRYVERPFRSRTIAARTVFLFAAAGAATLAVLVSVLIWSNGLPGRMSGEAAAINAAVGTNYRCPVSNFLRLGQSRACVLNLPTRNPADAKIVLLGNSHAQMYAP
;
A
#
# COMPACT_ATOMS: atom_id res chain seq x y z
N MET A 1 -16.79 -10.81 21.26
CA MET A 1 -16.79 -9.34 21.44
C MET A 1 -15.47 -8.95 22.11
N GLN A 2 -14.49 -8.46 21.33
CA GLN A 2 -13.20 -8.03 21.88
C GLN A 2 -13.42 -6.79 22.76
N LYS A 3 -13.09 -6.90 24.05
CA LYS A 3 -12.98 -5.76 24.97
C LYS A 3 -11.87 -4.86 24.44
N TYR A 4 -12.23 -3.78 23.77
CA TYR A 4 -11.29 -2.69 23.53
C TYR A 4 -10.94 -2.10 24.89
N SER A 5 -9.65 -2.15 25.25
CA SER A 5 -9.13 -1.39 26.39
C SER A 5 -9.49 0.07 26.18
N SER A 6 -10.12 0.70 27.18
CA SER A 6 -10.64 2.07 27.12
C SER A 6 -9.55 3.12 26.91
N ILE A 7 -8.28 2.73 27.09
CA ILE A 7 -7.13 3.59 26.86
C ILE A 7 -6.64 3.33 25.43
N PRO A 8 -6.73 4.31 24.51
CA PRO A 8 -6.13 4.18 23.21
C PRO A 8 -4.61 3.98 23.38
N VAL A 9 -4.08 2.91 22.80
CA VAL A 9 -2.66 2.48 22.94
C VAL A 9 -1.66 3.56 22.53
N ALA A 10 -2.09 4.54 21.72
CA ALA A 10 -1.29 5.69 21.35
C ALA A 10 -1.06 6.69 22.50
N LEU A 11 -1.95 6.75 23.49
CA LEU A 11 -1.90 7.78 24.55
C LEU A 11 -0.61 7.72 25.39
N PRO A 12 -0.17 6.55 25.91
CA PRO A 12 1.07 6.47 26.66
C PRO A 12 2.30 6.84 25.83
N VAL A 13 2.30 6.51 24.53
CA VAL A 13 3.41 6.80 23.61
C VAL A 13 3.54 8.30 23.36
N VAL A 14 2.41 8.98 23.13
CA VAL A 14 2.38 10.43 22.91
C VAL A 14 2.81 11.18 24.18
N ILE A 15 2.29 10.78 25.35
CA ILE A 15 2.68 11.38 26.63
C ILE A 15 4.17 11.16 26.90
N GLY A 16 4.67 9.94 26.72
CA GLY A 16 6.09 9.63 26.87
C GLY A 16 6.97 10.48 25.95
N THR A 17 6.59 10.63 24.69
CA THR A 17 7.31 11.46 23.71
C THR A 17 7.31 12.94 24.13
N ALA A 18 6.16 13.47 24.56
CA ALA A 18 6.05 14.86 25.02
C ALA A 18 6.91 15.12 26.26
N LEU A 19 6.95 14.19 27.22
CA LEU A 19 7.80 14.28 28.41
C LEU A 19 9.29 14.26 28.06
N VAL A 20 9.71 13.41 27.12
CA VAL A 20 11.11 13.37 26.65
C VAL A 20 11.49 14.68 25.95
N ILE A 21 10.62 15.23 25.11
CA ILE A 21 10.85 16.52 24.45
C ILE A 21 10.92 17.65 25.49
N ALA A 22 10.00 17.69 26.45
CA ALA A 22 9.99 18.70 27.51
C ALA A 22 11.25 18.64 28.38
N ALA A 23 11.70 17.43 28.76
CA ALA A 23 12.94 17.22 29.50
C ALA A 23 14.20 17.65 28.72
N GLY A 24 14.15 17.54 27.39
CA GLY A 24 15.23 17.94 26.48
C GLY A 24 15.40 19.46 26.29
N GLN A 25 14.44 20.29 26.71
CA GLN A 25 14.53 21.76 26.60
C GLN A 25 15.37 22.41 27.71
N GLY A 26 15.76 21.66 28.74
CA GLY A 26 16.62 22.12 29.85
C GLY A 26 18.12 22.05 29.54
N LYS A 27 18.95 22.04 30.59
CA LYS A 27 20.41 21.85 30.47
C LYS A 27 20.73 20.53 29.74
N GLN A 28 21.81 20.51 28.96
CA GLN A 28 22.27 19.30 28.27
C GLN A 28 22.40 18.15 29.29
N SER A 29 21.58 17.12 29.11
CA SER A 29 21.59 15.91 29.92
C SER A 29 22.32 14.80 29.15
N PRO A 30 22.88 13.80 29.82
CA PRO A 30 23.51 12.65 29.14
C PRO A 30 22.55 11.98 28.14
N MET A 31 21.25 12.00 28.43
CA MET A 31 20.22 11.45 27.56
C MET A 31 19.97 12.31 26.31
N SER A 32 20.03 13.64 26.42
CA SER A 32 19.93 14.51 25.25
C SER A 32 21.15 14.39 24.34
N GLN A 33 22.34 14.14 24.90
CA GLN A 33 23.56 13.86 24.12
C GLN A 33 23.48 12.52 23.38
N LEU A 34 22.96 11.47 24.03
CA LEU A 34 22.75 10.17 23.39
C LEU A 34 21.72 10.25 22.25
N LEU A 35 20.62 10.98 22.46
CA LEU A 35 19.58 11.20 21.45
C LEU A 35 20.06 12.11 20.32
N ALA A 36 20.97 13.04 20.60
CA ALA A 36 21.62 13.91 19.62
C ALA A 36 22.77 13.22 18.87
N PHE A 37 23.02 11.93 19.11
CA PHE A 37 24.06 11.18 18.42
C PHE A 37 23.79 11.19 16.90
N GLY A 38 24.80 11.58 16.12
CA GLY A 38 24.68 11.81 14.66
C GLY A 38 24.03 10.65 13.89
N PRO A 39 24.45 9.38 14.11
CA PRO A 39 23.80 8.23 13.48
C PRO A 39 22.31 8.05 13.87
N LEU A 40 21.96 8.27 15.13
CA LEU A 40 20.58 8.12 15.61
C LEU A 40 19.67 9.19 15.00
N THR A 41 20.13 10.44 14.99
CA THR A 41 19.42 11.55 14.35
C THR A 41 19.32 11.36 12.84
N PHE A 42 20.35 10.81 12.19
CA PHE A 42 20.31 10.49 10.77
C PHE A 42 19.25 9.44 10.42
N VAL A 43 19.13 8.37 11.21
CA VAL A 43 18.05 7.38 11.04
C VAL A 43 16.67 8.05 11.18
N GLY A 44 16.52 8.96 12.16
CA GLY A 44 15.32 9.78 12.30
C GLY A 44 15.03 10.65 11.07
N LEU A 45 16.05 11.26 10.47
CA LEU A 45 15.92 12.11 9.28
C LEU A 45 15.46 11.33 8.05
N ILE A 46 15.93 10.09 7.85
CA ILE A 46 15.55 9.26 6.70
C ILE A 46 14.32 8.38 6.98
N SER A 47 13.75 8.43 8.18
CA SER A 47 12.71 7.48 8.65
C SER A 47 11.48 7.45 7.75
N TYR A 48 11.03 8.60 7.26
CA TYR A 48 9.90 8.70 6.32
C TYR A 48 10.23 8.02 4.99
N SER A 49 11.39 8.35 4.41
CA SER A 49 11.86 7.73 3.18
C SER A 49 12.06 6.21 3.36
N LEU A 50 12.57 5.76 4.50
CA LEU A 50 12.74 4.34 4.82
C LEU A 50 11.39 3.61 4.93
N TYR A 51 10.39 4.26 5.51
CA TYR A 51 9.01 3.75 5.54
C TYR A 51 8.44 3.56 4.12
N LEU A 52 8.76 4.42 3.15
CA LEU A 52 8.30 4.23 1.77
C LEU A 52 8.96 3.03 1.08
N TRP A 53 10.25 2.80 1.31
CA TRP A 53 11.02 1.80 0.55
C TRP A 53 11.09 0.41 1.19
N HIS A 54 10.92 0.28 2.51
CA HIS A 54 11.04 -1.04 3.15
C HIS A 54 10.00 -2.05 2.62
N TRP A 55 8.74 -1.62 2.45
CA TRP A 55 7.65 -2.51 2.06
C TRP A 55 7.80 -3.02 0.61
N PRO A 56 8.05 -2.17 -0.40
CA PRO A 56 8.33 -2.63 -1.77
C PRO A 56 9.44 -3.68 -1.83
N PHE A 57 10.58 -3.45 -1.18
CA PHE A 57 11.71 -4.40 -1.21
C PHE A 57 11.33 -5.76 -0.59
N ILE A 58 10.66 -5.76 0.56
CA ILE A 58 10.22 -7.00 1.23
C ILE A 58 9.20 -7.75 0.36
N VAL A 59 8.22 -7.04 -0.18
CA VAL A 59 7.14 -7.68 -0.94
C VAL A 59 7.65 -8.18 -2.29
N PHE A 60 8.40 -7.38 -3.04
CA PHE A 60 8.95 -7.84 -4.32
C PHE A 60 9.91 -9.00 -4.17
N SER A 61 10.74 -9.04 -3.13
CA SER A 61 11.61 -10.19 -2.87
C SER A 61 10.83 -11.45 -2.55
N GLN A 62 9.78 -11.38 -1.73
CA GLN A 62 8.90 -12.52 -1.44
C GLN A 62 8.13 -13.00 -2.68
N TYR A 63 7.57 -12.08 -3.46
CA TYR A 63 6.83 -12.43 -4.69
C TYR A 63 7.74 -13.06 -5.74
N TYR A 64 8.97 -12.59 -5.89
CA TYR A 64 9.89 -13.09 -6.91
C TYR A 64 10.51 -14.44 -6.53
N LEU A 65 10.92 -14.59 -5.27
CA LEU A 65 11.62 -15.80 -4.82
C LEU A 65 10.63 -16.92 -4.43
N VAL A 66 9.40 -16.59 -4.06
CA VAL A 66 8.36 -17.54 -3.59
C VAL A 66 8.87 -18.39 -2.40
N ARG A 67 9.83 -17.85 -1.65
CA ARG A 67 10.42 -18.45 -0.43
C ARG A 67 10.89 -17.36 0.53
N SER A 68 11.25 -17.77 1.74
CA SER A 68 11.93 -16.87 2.68
C SER A 68 13.30 -16.45 2.15
N LEU A 69 13.69 -15.22 2.50
CA LEU A 69 15.02 -14.69 2.21
C LEU A 69 16.05 -15.39 3.08
N ASN A 70 17.18 -15.77 2.48
CA ASN A 70 18.35 -16.15 3.25
C ASN A 70 19.04 -14.91 3.86
N LEU A 71 20.01 -15.11 4.76
CA LEU A 71 20.67 -14.01 5.46
C LEU A 71 21.36 -13.03 4.50
N GLY A 72 22.00 -13.53 3.43
CA GLY A 72 22.68 -12.70 2.45
C GLY A 72 21.72 -11.82 1.65
N GLU A 73 20.60 -12.41 1.19
CA GLU A 73 19.52 -11.70 0.49
C GLU A 73 18.88 -10.63 1.39
N MET A 74 18.71 -10.94 2.68
CA MET A 74 18.18 -9.97 3.64
C MET A 74 19.12 -8.77 3.82
N VAL A 75 20.43 -9.01 3.92
CA VAL A 75 21.44 -7.93 4.00
C VAL A 75 21.41 -7.08 2.73
N VAL A 76 21.35 -7.69 1.55
CA VAL A 76 21.25 -6.96 0.27
C VAL A 76 19.97 -6.14 0.19
N ALA A 77 18.82 -6.70 0.62
CA ALA A 77 17.54 -5.99 0.63
C ALA A 77 17.57 -4.78 1.58
N VAL A 78 18.14 -4.94 2.78
CA VAL A 78 18.30 -3.86 3.76
C VAL A 78 19.24 -2.77 3.25
N ALA A 79 20.35 -3.16 2.62
CA ALA A 79 21.29 -2.21 2.01
C ALA A 79 20.62 -1.45 0.85
N GLY A 80 19.89 -2.16 -0.02
CA GLY A 80 19.16 -1.58 -1.14
C GLY A 80 18.08 -0.59 -0.69
N MET A 81 17.21 -1.00 0.23
CA MET A 81 16.13 -0.13 0.72
C MET A 81 16.68 1.10 1.46
N THR A 82 17.75 0.94 2.26
CA THR A 82 18.39 2.05 2.96
C THR A 82 19.03 3.02 1.96
N THR A 83 19.67 2.51 0.90
CA THR A 83 20.24 3.34 -0.15
C THR A 83 19.16 4.14 -0.87
N CYS A 84 18.06 3.49 -1.29
CA CYS A 84 16.91 4.17 -1.89
C CYS A 84 16.28 5.21 -0.94
N ALA A 85 16.21 4.91 0.35
CA ALA A 85 15.73 5.84 1.37
C ALA A 85 16.63 7.07 1.51
N ILE A 86 17.96 6.90 1.55
CA ILE A 86 18.91 8.01 1.62
C ILE A 86 18.84 8.89 0.36
N LEU A 87 18.76 8.27 -0.82
CA LEU A 87 18.62 9.00 -2.08
C LEU A 87 17.30 9.78 -2.13
N SER A 88 16.20 9.15 -1.74
CA SER A 88 14.88 9.80 -1.69
C SER A 88 14.87 10.95 -0.69
N TRP A 89 15.45 10.74 0.49
CA TRP A 89 15.58 11.81 1.48
C TRP A 89 16.41 12.97 0.94
N ARG A 90 17.55 12.69 0.29
CA ARG A 90 18.49 13.72 -0.17
C ARG A 90 17.99 14.54 -1.36
N TYR A 91 17.28 13.91 -2.29
CA TYR A 91 16.89 14.49 -3.58
C TYR A 91 15.40 14.83 -3.69
N VAL A 92 14.54 14.19 -2.90
CA VAL A 92 13.10 14.48 -2.86
C VAL A 92 12.79 15.20 -1.56
N GLU A 93 12.91 14.53 -0.42
CA GLU A 93 12.40 15.07 0.85
C GLU A 93 13.07 16.39 1.27
N ARG A 94 14.41 16.44 1.25
CA ARG A 94 15.19 17.62 1.69
C ARG A 94 14.88 18.89 0.88
N PRO A 95 14.89 18.90 -0.48
CA PRO A 95 14.57 20.11 -1.24
C PRO A 95 13.13 20.56 -1.10
N PHE A 96 12.18 19.65 -0.88
CA PHE A 96 10.77 20.01 -0.65
C PHE A 96 10.51 20.48 0.80
N ARG A 97 11.30 20.03 1.77
CA ARG A 97 11.17 20.41 3.19
C ARG A 97 11.66 21.82 3.50
N SER A 98 12.70 22.30 2.81
CA SER A 98 13.31 23.61 3.10
C SER A 98 12.83 24.75 2.20
N ARG A 99 12.04 24.46 1.17
CA ARG A 99 11.56 25.46 0.21
C ARG A 99 10.09 25.77 0.41
N THR A 100 9.78 27.04 0.58
CA THR A 100 8.42 27.55 0.43
C THR A 100 8.08 27.58 -1.05
N ILE A 101 7.42 26.53 -1.53
CA ILE A 101 6.98 26.44 -2.92
C ILE A 101 5.66 27.17 -3.06
N ALA A 102 5.53 28.01 -4.09
CA ALA A 102 4.27 28.69 -4.38
C ALA A 102 3.14 27.68 -4.59
N ALA A 103 1.98 27.92 -3.99
CA ALA A 103 0.82 27.02 -4.08
C ALA A 103 0.46 26.71 -5.55
N ARG A 104 0.54 27.70 -6.45
CA ARG A 104 0.30 27.52 -7.89
C ARG A 104 1.20 26.45 -8.50
N THR A 105 2.48 26.42 -8.14
CA THR A 105 3.43 25.41 -8.63
C THR A 105 3.05 24.02 -8.13
N VAL A 106 2.66 23.90 -6.85
CA VAL A 106 2.19 22.63 -6.27
C VAL A 106 0.93 22.14 -6.99
N PHE A 107 -0.06 23.02 -7.20
CA PHE A 107 -1.28 22.69 -7.93
C PHE A 107 -1.01 22.27 -9.38
N LEU A 108 -0.09 22.95 -10.07
CA LEU A 108 0.30 22.59 -11.43
C LEU A 108 0.95 21.20 -11.49
N PHE A 109 1.89 20.89 -10.60
CA PHE A 109 2.50 19.55 -10.54
C PHE A 109 1.50 18.47 -10.15
N ALA A 110 0.60 18.75 -9.21
CA ALA A 110 -0.46 17.83 -8.82
C ALA A 110 -1.44 17.57 -9.97
N ALA A 111 -1.88 18.62 -10.68
CA ALA A 111 -2.77 18.51 -11.82
C ALA A 111 -2.10 17.77 -12.99
N ALA A 112 -0.82 18.08 -13.27
CA ALA A 112 -0.04 17.37 -14.27
C ALA A 112 0.06 15.89 -13.90
N GLY A 113 0.48 15.55 -12.67
CA GLY A 113 0.58 14.16 -12.22
C GLY A 113 -0.75 13.41 -12.27
N ALA A 114 -1.85 14.05 -11.89
CA ALA A 114 -3.19 13.48 -11.99
C ALA A 114 -3.60 13.24 -13.45
N ALA A 115 -3.29 14.18 -14.35
CA ALA A 115 -3.55 14.02 -15.78
C ALA A 115 -2.72 12.87 -16.37
N THR A 116 -1.43 12.75 -16.02
CA THR A 116 -0.60 11.64 -16.49
C THR A 116 -1.13 10.30 -15.99
N LEU A 117 -1.55 10.23 -14.72
CA LEU A 117 -2.14 9.02 -14.14
C LEU A 117 -3.45 8.67 -14.83
N ALA A 118 -4.32 9.66 -15.09
CA ALA A 118 -5.58 9.47 -15.80
C ALA A 118 -5.33 8.94 -17.22
N VAL A 119 -4.38 9.52 -17.96
CA VAL A 119 -3.99 9.05 -19.29
C VAL A 119 -3.46 7.62 -19.24
N LEU A 120 -2.57 7.29 -18.30
CA LEU A 120 -2.05 5.94 -18.13
C LEU A 120 -3.16 4.93 -17.83
N VAL A 121 -4.09 5.27 -16.93
CA VAL A 121 -5.24 4.41 -16.60
C VAL A 121 -6.15 4.25 -17.80
N SER A 122 -6.43 5.33 -18.54
CA SER A 122 -7.22 5.26 -19.77
C SER A 122 -6.55 4.34 -20.80
N VAL A 123 -5.26 4.51 -21.06
CA VAL A 123 -4.51 3.64 -21.98
C VAL A 123 -4.61 2.18 -21.54
N LEU A 124 -4.41 1.89 -20.25
CA LEU A 124 -4.51 0.53 -19.71
C LEU A 124 -5.92 -0.06 -19.84
N ILE A 125 -6.98 0.74 -19.71
CA ILE A 125 -8.35 0.26 -19.91
C ILE A 125 -8.59 -0.04 -21.40
N TRP A 126 -8.16 0.86 -22.29
CA TRP A 126 -8.32 0.71 -23.73
C TRP A 126 -7.51 -0.47 -24.29
N SER A 127 -6.34 -0.77 -23.72
CA SER A 127 -5.50 -1.90 -24.12
C SER A 127 -5.90 -3.24 -23.47
N ASN A 128 -7.04 -3.30 -22.76
CA ASN A 128 -7.43 -4.47 -21.94
C ASN A 128 -6.33 -4.91 -20.95
N GLY A 129 -5.61 -3.94 -20.39
CA GLY A 129 -4.46 -4.13 -19.51
C GLY A 129 -3.14 -4.24 -20.28
N LEU A 130 -2.22 -5.05 -19.75
CA LEU A 130 -0.90 -5.29 -20.33
C LEU A 130 -0.87 -6.76 -20.82
N PRO A 131 -1.25 -7.05 -22.08
CA PRO A 131 -1.39 -8.42 -22.55
C PRO A 131 -0.08 -9.21 -22.50
N GLY A 132 1.07 -8.54 -22.71
CA GLY A 132 2.40 -9.13 -22.59
C GLY A 132 2.88 -9.39 -21.16
N ARG A 133 2.08 -9.12 -20.11
CA ARG A 133 2.48 -9.35 -18.71
C ARG A 133 2.47 -10.83 -18.30
N MET A 134 1.81 -11.69 -19.08
CA MET A 134 1.67 -13.12 -18.82
C MET A 134 2.30 -13.92 -19.97
N SER A 135 2.93 -15.05 -19.64
CA SER A 135 3.30 -16.03 -20.67
C SER A 135 2.03 -16.61 -21.31
N GLY A 136 2.13 -17.15 -22.53
CA GLY A 136 0.96 -17.70 -23.24
C GLY A 136 0.18 -18.73 -22.43
N GLU A 137 0.89 -19.57 -21.68
CA GLU A 137 0.30 -20.58 -20.81
C GLU A 137 -0.37 -19.99 -19.56
N ALA A 138 0.27 -19.02 -18.90
CA ALA A 138 -0.33 -18.30 -17.78
C ALA A 138 -1.57 -17.49 -18.21
N ALA A 139 -1.55 -16.92 -19.42
CA ALA A 139 -2.68 -16.22 -20.00
C ALA A 139 -3.84 -17.17 -20.31
N ALA A 140 -3.55 -18.36 -20.85
CA ALA A 140 -4.55 -19.39 -21.13
C ALA A 140 -5.21 -19.92 -19.84
N ILE A 141 -4.41 -20.19 -18.80
CA ILE A 141 -4.93 -20.61 -17.47
C ILE A 141 -5.77 -19.48 -16.86
N ASN A 142 -5.29 -18.24 -16.89
CA ASN A 142 -6.02 -17.10 -16.35
C ASN A 142 -7.36 -16.86 -17.08
N ALA A 143 -7.41 -17.07 -18.40
CA ALA A 143 -8.63 -16.99 -19.19
C ALA A 143 -9.58 -18.16 -18.90
N ALA A 144 -9.06 -19.38 -18.76
CA ALA A 144 -9.85 -20.58 -18.49
C ALA A 144 -10.44 -20.63 -17.08
N VAL A 145 -9.70 -20.14 -16.07
CA VAL A 145 -10.11 -20.17 -14.66
C VAL A 145 -11.04 -18.99 -14.32
N GLY A 146 -11.10 -17.95 -15.14
CA GLY A 146 -12.00 -16.81 -14.89
C GLY A 146 -11.71 -16.06 -13.59
N THR A 147 -10.47 -16.14 -13.06
CA THR A 147 -10.03 -15.50 -11.80
C THR A 147 -10.23 -13.98 -11.75
N ASN A 148 -10.50 -13.36 -12.91
CA ASN A 148 -10.77 -11.94 -13.06
C ASN A 148 -12.25 -11.60 -13.08
N TYR A 149 -13.17 -12.56 -12.90
CA TYR A 149 -14.57 -12.21 -12.71
C TYR A 149 -14.62 -11.28 -11.49
N ARG A 150 -14.94 -10.01 -11.74
CA ARG A 150 -15.31 -9.04 -10.73
C ARG A 150 -16.70 -8.64 -11.15
N CYS A 151 -17.66 -8.82 -10.26
CA CYS A 151 -19.03 -8.45 -10.55
C CYS A 151 -19.08 -7.02 -11.09
N PRO A 152 -19.49 -6.81 -12.35
CA PRO A 152 -19.65 -5.47 -12.88
C PRO A 152 -20.66 -4.72 -12.01
N VAL A 153 -20.48 -3.41 -11.83
CA VAL A 153 -21.39 -2.62 -10.99
C VAL A 153 -22.84 -2.74 -11.49
N SER A 154 -23.02 -2.91 -12.80
CA SER A 154 -24.30 -3.15 -13.48
C SER A 154 -24.97 -4.49 -13.17
N ASN A 155 -24.26 -5.45 -12.57
CA ASN A 155 -24.74 -6.80 -12.26
C ASN A 155 -24.97 -7.04 -10.76
N PHE A 156 -24.78 -6.01 -9.93
CA PHE A 156 -25.16 -6.11 -8.51
C PHE A 156 -26.67 -6.07 -8.35
N LEU A 157 -27.19 -7.06 -7.63
CA LEU A 157 -28.57 -7.11 -7.15
C LEU A 157 -28.59 -6.91 -5.64
N ARG A 158 -29.67 -6.30 -5.15
CA ARG A 158 -29.93 -6.17 -3.72
C ARG A 158 -30.46 -7.50 -3.19
N LEU A 159 -29.79 -8.08 -2.20
CA LEU A 159 -30.19 -9.30 -1.51
C LEU A 159 -30.39 -8.99 -0.03
N GLY A 160 -31.57 -8.48 0.32
CA GLY A 160 -31.87 -7.95 1.66
C GLY A 160 -31.01 -6.74 2.02
N GLN A 161 -30.15 -6.91 3.03
CA GLN A 161 -29.16 -5.90 3.48
C GLN A 161 -27.80 -6.04 2.76
N SER A 162 -27.62 -7.08 1.96
CA SER A 162 -26.37 -7.38 1.24
C SER A 162 -26.51 -7.13 -0.26
N ARG A 163 -25.38 -7.19 -0.98
CA ARG A 163 -25.34 -7.18 -2.45
C ARG A 163 -24.96 -8.57 -2.94
N ALA A 164 -25.63 -9.05 -3.98
CA ALA A 164 -25.32 -10.30 -4.66
C ALA A 164 -24.90 -10.01 -6.11
N CYS A 165 -23.98 -10.81 -6.64
CA CYS A 165 -23.67 -10.79 -8.06
C CYS A 165 -24.48 -11.86 -8.78
N VAL A 166 -25.01 -11.53 -9.97
CA VAL A 166 -25.57 -12.54 -10.86
C VAL A 166 -24.44 -13.41 -11.42
N LEU A 167 -24.48 -14.70 -11.11
CA LEU A 167 -23.61 -15.73 -11.69
C LEU A 167 -24.51 -16.64 -12.54
N ASN A 168 -24.52 -16.40 -13.85
CA ASN A 168 -25.24 -17.23 -14.82
C ASN A 168 -26.75 -17.47 -14.52
N LEU A 169 -27.48 -16.42 -14.14
CA LEU A 169 -28.95 -16.50 -13.98
C LEU A 169 -29.65 -16.23 -15.32
N PRO A 170 -30.72 -16.97 -15.66
CA PRO A 170 -31.52 -16.73 -16.86
C PRO A 170 -32.25 -15.38 -16.81
N THR A 171 -32.49 -14.86 -15.61
CA THR A 171 -33.25 -13.64 -15.32
C THR A 171 -32.59 -12.88 -14.16
N ARG A 172 -32.68 -11.54 -14.15
CA ARG A 172 -32.14 -10.69 -13.07
C ARG A 172 -33.02 -10.67 -11.81
N ASN A 173 -33.63 -11.80 -11.47
CA ASN A 173 -34.46 -11.94 -10.29
C ASN A 173 -33.79 -12.91 -9.31
N PRO A 174 -33.42 -12.47 -8.09
CA PRO A 174 -32.83 -13.34 -7.08
C PRO A 174 -33.69 -14.55 -6.71
N ALA A 175 -35.01 -14.46 -6.89
CA ALA A 175 -35.93 -15.57 -6.61
C ALA A 175 -35.76 -16.76 -7.57
N ASP A 176 -35.15 -16.53 -8.75
CA ASP A 176 -34.95 -17.56 -9.76
C ASP A 176 -33.62 -18.32 -9.54
N ALA A 177 -32.85 -17.95 -8.50
CA ALA A 177 -31.59 -18.59 -8.16
C ALA A 177 -31.82 -19.94 -7.48
N LYS A 178 -31.32 -21.01 -8.10
CA LYS A 178 -31.32 -22.36 -7.51
C LYS A 178 -30.20 -22.58 -6.50
N ILE A 179 -29.09 -21.86 -6.68
CA ILE A 179 -27.88 -21.98 -5.87
C ILE A 179 -27.42 -20.55 -5.53
N VAL A 180 -27.12 -20.31 -4.26
CA VAL A 180 -26.54 -19.05 -3.78
C VAL A 180 -25.21 -19.35 -3.13
N LEU A 181 -24.15 -18.72 -3.62
CA LEU A 181 -22.81 -18.86 -3.08
C LEU A 181 -22.50 -17.64 -2.18
N LEU A 182 -22.37 -17.87 -0.87
CA LEU A 182 -22.10 -16.83 0.11
C LEU A 182 -20.65 -16.91 0.57
N GLY A 183 -19.94 -15.78 0.49
CA GLY A 183 -18.61 -15.65 1.07
C GLY A 183 -17.90 -14.38 0.64
N ASN A 184 -16.59 -14.34 0.88
CA ASN A 184 -15.71 -13.26 0.43
C ASN A 184 -15.18 -13.55 -0.98
N SER A 185 -14.08 -12.91 -1.35
CA SER A 185 -13.39 -13.16 -2.63
C SER A 185 -12.96 -14.62 -2.85
N HIS A 186 -12.80 -15.46 -1.80
CA HIS A 186 -12.50 -16.88 -1.98
C HIS A 186 -13.71 -17.68 -2.47
N ALA A 187 -14.93 -17.32 -2.04
CA ALA A 187 -16.13 -17.99 -2.53
C ALA A 187 -16.28 -17.77 -4.05
N GLN A 188 -15.87 -16.61 -4.55
CA GLN A 188 -15.85 -16.28 -5.97
C GLN A 188 -14.92 -17.18 -6.81
N MET A 189 -14.01 -17.96 -6.20
CA MET A 189 -13.17 -18.92 -6.93
C MET A 189 -13.92 -20.21 -7.30
N TYR A 190 -15.07 -20.49 -6.67
CA TYR A 190 -15.85 -21.71 -6.91
C TYR A 190 -16.98 -21.54 -7.94
N ALA A 191 -17.19 -20.33 -8.46
CA ALA A 191 -18.18 -20.05 -9.49
C ALA A 191 -17.70 -18.90 -10.41
N PRO A 192 -17.80 -19.06 -11.75
CA PRO A 192 -17.30 -18.10 -12.75
C PRO A 192 -18.14 -16.82 -12.86
#